data_AF-A0A5C6DUV7-F1
#
_entry.id   AF-A0A5C6DUV7-F1
#
_cell.length_a   1.000
_cell.length_b   1.000
_cell.length_c   1.000
_cell.angle_alpha   90.00
_cell.angle_beta   90.00
_cell.angle_gamma   90.00
#
_symmetry.space_group_name_H-M   'P 1'
#
loop_
_entity.id
_entity.type
_entity.pdbx_description
1 polymer ?
#
loop_
_entity_poly.entity_id
_entity_poly.type
_entity_poly.pdbx_seq_one_letter_code
_entity_poly.pdbx_strand_id
1 'polypeptide(L)'
;MTTPTDITRLADVLHATIVYHHHTEPNYQVFDLTFVDPLLKYSMMIRPHAGIIQLAADPDAPISGCPLLEYGFRYDPLDVGDSAYGPGPAIRFYDGPCKRNDIRLTITIRSDGRLYLFANADPTPYPERTGSPGTPPTSHP
;
A
#
# COMPACT_ATOMS: atom_id res chain seq x y z
N MET A 1 8.45 6.70 -3.84
CA MET A 1 7.51 6.94 -4.98
C MET A 1 6.94 5.64 -5.52
N THR A 2 5.62 5.51 -5.41
CA THR A 2 4.83 4.37 -5.91
C THR A 2 4.68 4.43 -7.43
N THR A 3 4.96 3.32 -8.10
CA THR A 3 4.87 3.18 -9.55
C THR A 3 3.55 2.53 -9.97
N PRO A 4 3.11 2.66 -11.24
CA PRO A 4 1.97 1.91 -11.75
C PRO A 4 2.13 0.38 -11.57
N THR A 5 3.36 -0.14 -11.65
CA THR A 5 3.67 -1.56 -11.42
C THR A 5 3.38 -1.97 -9.96
N ASP A 6 3.65 -1.09 -8.99
CA ASP A 6 3.34 -1.36 -7.59
C ASP A 6 1.82 -1.43 -7.36
N ILE A 7 1.03 -0.62 -8.09
CA ILE A 7 -0.44 -0.65 -8.03
C ILE A 7 -1.00 -1.94 -8.62
N THR A 8 -0.46 -2.42 -9.76
CA THR A 8 -0.86 -3.71 -10.33
C THR A 8 -0.55 -4.85 -9.35
N ARG A 9 0.65 -4.87 -8.78
CA ARG A 9 1.04 -5.89 -7.79
C ARG A 9 0.14 -5.87 -6.56
N LEU A 10 -0.24 -4.68 -6.09
CA LEU A 10 -1.19 -4.51 -5.00
C LEU A 10 -2.57 -5.10 -5.35
N ALA A 11 -3.08 -4.80 -6.55
CA ALA A 11 -4.35 -5.32 -7.01
C ALA A 11 -4.33 -6.85 -7.14
N ASP A 12 -3.24 -7.44 -7.63
CA ASP A 12 -3.08 -8.88 -7.73
C ASP A 12 -3.17 -9.57 -6.37
N VAL A 13 -2.51 -9.01 -5.35
CA VAL A 13 -2.56 -9.52 -3.97
C VAL A 13 -3.96 -9.44 -3.38
N LEU A 14 -4.67 -8.34 -3.65
CA LEU A 14 -6.02 -8.11 -3.13
C LEU A 14 -7.10 -8.78 -3.99
N HIS A 15 -6.74 -9.41 -5.11
CA HIS A 15 -7.67 -9.83 -6.15
C HIS A 15 -8.64 -8.70 -6.55
N ALA A 16 -8.12 -7.48 -6.65
CA ALA A 16 -8.91 -6.27 -6.85
C ALA A 16 -9.16 -5.98 -8.33
N THR A 17 -10.32 -5.40 -8.62
CA THR A 17 -10.57 -4.72 -9.90
C THR A 17 -10.01 -3.31 -9.81
N ILE A 18 -9.23 -2.90 -10.82
CA ILE A 18 -8.64 -1.56 -10.91
C ILE A 18 -9.49 -0.69 -11.84
N VAL A 19 -9.87 0.49 -11.37
CA VAL A 19 -10.37 1.58 -12.21
C VAL A 19 -9.32 2.70 -12.18
N TYR A 20 -8.88 3.11 -13.37
CA TYR A 20 -7.97 4.23 -13.52
C TYR A 20 -8.73 5.48 -13.94
N HIS A 21 -8.62 6.54 -13.14
CA HIS A 21 -9.22 7.84 -13.44
C HIS A 21 -8.17 8.72 -14.11
N HIS A 22 -8.28 8.86 -15.43
CA HIS A 22 -7.41 9.74 -16.19
C HIS A 22 -7.76 11.19 -15.89
N HIS A 23 -6.87 11.89 -15.20
CA HIS A 23 -7.00 13.32 -15.02
C HIS A 23 -6.37 14.06 -16.21
N THR A 24 -6.82 15.30 -16.44
CA THR A 24 -6.27 16.19 -17.46
C THR A 24 -4.85 16.64 -17.15
N GLU A 25 -4.44 16.55 -15.88
CA GLU A 25 -3.09 16.84 -15.42
C GLU A 25 -2.22 15.57 -15.48
N PRO A 26 -1.08 15.59 -16.21
CA PRO A 26 -0.31 14.39 -16.52
C PRO A 26 0.29 13.67 -15.30
N ASN A 27 0.39 14.35 -14.15
CA ASN A 27 0.94 13.80 -12.91
C ASN A 27 -0.13 13.45 -11.87
N TYR A 28 -1.41 13.72 -12.15
CA TYR A 28 -2.49 13.51 -11.21
C TYR A 28 -3.18 12.17 -11.49
N GLN A 29 -2.49 11.08 -11.12
CA GLN A 29 -3.05 9.74 -11.27
C GLN A 29 -3.85 9.35 -10.02
N VAL A 30 -5.07 8.84 -10.24
CA VAL A 30 -5.93 8.27 -9.19
C VAL A 30 -6.35 6.87 -9.61
N PHE A 31 -6.16 5.91 -8.71
CA PHE A 31 -6.55 4.51 -8.89
C PHE A 31 -7.57 4.15 -7.83
N ASP A 32 -8.68 3.56 -8.25
CA ASP A 32 -9.67 2.98 -7.36
C ASP A 32 -9.63 1.46 -7.50
N LEU A 33 -9.33 0.78 -6.39
CA LEU A 33 -9.25 -0.67 -6.29
C LEU A 33 -10.47 -1.17 -5.52
N THR A 34 -11.27 -2.04 -6.14
CA THR A 34 -12.40 -2.70 -5.48
C THR A 34 -12.10 -4.18 -5.27
N PHE A 35 -12.24 -4.66 -4.04
CA PHE A 35 -12.01 -6.06 -3.66
C PHE A 35 -13.00 -6.49 -2.57
N VAL A 36 -13.07 -7.78 -2.31
CA VAL A 36 -14.00 -8.36 -1.33
C VAL A 36 -13.27 -9.38 -0.46
N ASP A 37 -13.70 -9.48 0.79
CA ASP A 37 -13.45 -10.65 1.62
C ASP A 37 -14.80 -11.38 1.88
N PRO A 38 -14.83 -12.49 2.65
CA PRO A 38 -16.07 -13.20 2.92
C PRO A 38 -17.17 -12.41 3.65
N LEU A 39 -16.87 -11.24 4.20
CA LEU A 39 -17.78 -10.41 5.01
C LEU A 39 -18.08 -9.07 4.35
N LEU A 40 -17.09 -8.39 3.79
CA LEU A 40 -17.19 -7.00 3.36
C LEU A 40 -16.65 -6.80 1.93
N LYS A 41 -17.22 -5.82 1.26
CA LYS A 41 -16.64 -5.20 0.05
C LYS A 41 -15.80 -4.00 0.46
N TYR A 42 -14.71 -3.76 -0.24
CA TYR A 42 -13.83 -2.65 0.03
C TYR A 42 -13.62 -1.81 -1.23
N SER A 43 -13.45 -0.50 -1.04
CA SER A 43 -12.98 0.43 -2.06
C SER A 43 -11.74 1.15 -1.54
N MET A 44 -10.63 1.02 -2.25
CA MET A 44 -9.36 1.67 -1.93
C MET A 44 -8.99 2.69 -3.00
N MET A 45 -8.94 3.96 -2.62
CA MET A 45 -8.45 5.03 -3.48
C MET A 45 -6.96 5.25 -3.22
N ILE A 46 -6.17 5.33 -4.30
CA ILE A 46 -4.73 5.56 -4.25
C ILE A 46 -4.39 6.77 -5.10
N ARG A 47 -3.65 7.71 -4.50
CA ARG A 47 -3.08 8.89 -5.16
C ARG A 47 -1.55 8.81 -5.06
N PRO A 48 -0.87 8.14 -6.01
CA PRO A 48 0.57 7.91 -5.94
C PRO A 48 1.41 9.18 -5.85
N HIS A 49 1.01 10.21 -6.60
CA HIS A 49 1.71 11.50 -6.63
C HIS A 49 1.69 12.24 -5.28
N ALA A 50 0.62 12.06 -4.50
CA ALA A 50 0.46 12.65 -3.18
C ALA A 50 0.93 11.71 -2.05
N GLY A 51 1.26 10.45 -2.38
CA GLY A 51 1.50 9.41 -1.40
C GLY A 51 0.30 9.24 -0.47
N ILE A 52 -0.93 9.19 -0.98
CA ILE A 52 -2.14 9.04 -0.15
C ILE A 52 -2.88 7.76 -0.52
N ILE A 53 -3.33 7.03 0.50
CA ILE A 53 -4.35 5.97 0.37
C ILE A 53 -5.57 6.27 1.23
N GLN A 54 -6.74 5.86 0.76
CA GLN A 54 -7.99 5.86 1.51
C GLN A 54 -8.66 4.50 1.33
N LEU A 55 -9.32 4.01 2.37
CA LEU A 55 -10.03 2.72 2.32
C LEU A 55 -11.41 2.90 2.95
N ALA A 56 -12.43 2.56 2.19
CA ALA A 56 -13.78 2.38 2.68
C ALA A 56 -14.08 0.89 2.81
N ALA A 57 -14.53 0.47 4.00
CA ALA A 57 -15.08 -0.85 4.24
C ALA A 57 -16.61 -0.77 4.09
N ASP A 58 -17.16 -1.68 3.31
CA ASP A 58 -18.57 -1.68 2.89
C ASP A 58 -19.03 -0.32 2.34
N PRO A 59 -18.53 0.10 1.16
CA PRO A 59 -18.84 1.42 0.61
C PRO A 59 -20.34 1.62 0.32
N ASP A 60 -21.11 0.53 0.20
CA ASP A 60 -22.54 0.56 -0.09
C ASP A 60 -23.38 0.69 1.21
N ALA A 61 -22.84 0.28 2.36
CA ALA A 61 -23.40 0.50 3.69
C ALA A 61 -22.26 0.92 4.64
N PRO A 62 -21.96 2.22 4.79
CA PRO A 62 -20.73 2.68 5.45
C PRO A 62 -20.66 2.22 6.90
N ILE A 63 -20.00 1.08 7.10
CA ILE A 63 -19.48 0.66 8.39
C ILE A 63 -18.15 1.40 8.47
N SER A 64 -17.94 2.22 9.52
CA SER A 64 -16.62 2.84 9.73
C SER A 64 -15.56 1.75 9.67
N GLY A 65 -14.82 1.73 8.57
CA GLY A 65 -13.58 1.00 8.43
C GLY A 65 -12.55 1.61 9.37
N CYS A 66 -11.28 1.21 9.25
CA CYS A 66 -10.24 1.78 10.10
C CYS A 66 -10.24 3.33 10.03
N PRO A 67 -10.45 4.05 11.16
CA PRO A 67 -10.53 5.51 11.17
C PRO A 67 -9.30 6.20 10.57
N LEU A 68 -8.15 5.53 10.60
CA LEU A 68 -6.90 6.00 9.99
C LEU A 68 -6.98 6.12 8.46
N LEU A 69 -7.90 5.38 7.81
CA LEU A 69 -8.05 5.37 6.37
C LEU A 69 -9.21 6.23 5.86
N GLU A 70 -10.11 6.67 6.75
CA GLU A 70 -11.20 7.60 6.42
C GLU A 70 -10.64 8.99 6.05
N TYR A 71 -9.61 9.45 6.76
CA TYR A 71 -9.00 10.78 6.54
C TYR A 71 -7.87 10.79 5.49
N GLY A 72 -7.53 9.63 4.96
CA GLY A 72 -6.39 9.45 4.06
C GLY A 72 -5.08 9.27 4.83
N PHE A 73 -4.47 8.12 4.64
CA PHE A 73 -3.17 7.78 5.19
C PHE A 73 -2.10 8.20 4.20
N ARG A 74 -1.19 9.09 4.65
CA ARG A 74 -0.01 9.47 3.88
C ARG A 74 1.04 8.37 3.99
N TYR A 75 1.71 8.08 2.88
CA TYR A 75 2.69 7.00 2.84
C TYR A 75 3.85 7.30 1.89
N ASP A 76 5.06 6.85 2.28
CA ASP A 76 6.25 6.74 1.42
C ASP A 76 7.29 5.84 2.12
N PRO A 77 7.40 4.53 1.84
CA PRO A 77 6.96 3.81 0.64
C PRO A 77 5.76 2.84 0.82
N LEU A 78 5.37 2.21 -0.30
CA LEU A 78 4.56 0.98 -0.36
C LEU A 78 5.50 -0.23 -0.47
N ASP A 79 5.24 -1.27 0.34
CA ASP A 79 5.95 -2.55 0.29
C ASP A 79 4.96 -3.73 0.19
N VAL A 80 5.36 -4.78 -0.50
CA VAL A 80 4.64 -6.06 -0.57
C VAL A 80 5.65 -7.18 -0.35
N GLY A 81 5.47 -7.95 0.72
CA GLY A 81 6.39 -9.03 1.11
C GLY A 81 5.70 -10.06 1.99
N ASP A 82 6.45 -10.96 2.62
CA ASP A 82 5.86 -12.05 3.41
C ASP A 82 5.10 -11.54 4.64
N SER A 83 3.96 -12.16 4.96
CA SER A 83 3.19 -11.84 6.18
C SER A 83 3.74 -12.59 7.39
N ALA A 84 3.92 -11.89 8.50
CA ALA A 84 4.20 -12.53 9.80
C ALA A 84 2.94 -13.08 10.49
N TYR A 85 1.75 -12.82 9.92
CA TYR A 85 0.46 -13.07 10.56
C TYR A 85 -0.36 -14.18 9.90
N GLY A 86 0.15 -14.77 8.83
CA GLY A 86 -0.51 -15.86 8.11
C GLY A 86 0.22 -16.22 6.81
N PRO A 87 -0.24 -17.27 6.12
CA PRO A 87 0.26 -17.61 4.79
C PRO A 87 -0.15 -16.53 3.78
N GLY A 88 0.79 -16.09 2.96
CA GLY A 88 0.55 -15.12 1.89
C GLY A 88 1.27 -13.78 2.08
N PRO A 89 1.20 -12.91 1.07
CA PRO A 89 1.82 -11.59 1.11
C PRO A 89 1.07 -10.64 2.04
N ALA A 90 1.82 -9.76 2.69
CA ALA A 90 1.35 -8.57 3.39
C ALA A 90 1.74 -7.32 2.61
N ILE A 91 0.81 -6.38 2.55
CA ILE A 91 0.99 -5.05 1.97
C ILE A 91 1.24 -4.08 3.12
N ARG A 92 2.23 -3.19 2.98
CA ARG A 92 2.64 -2.23 4.00
C ARG A 92 2.71 -0.82 3.42
N PHE A 93 2.12 0.13 4.14
CA PHE A 93 2.23 1.56 3.88
C PHE A 93 2.88 2.23 5.09
N TYR A 94 3.88 3.08 4.87
CA TYR A 94 4.65 3.71 5.94
C TYR A 94 4.46 5.23 5.94
N ASP A 95 4.09 5.82 7.07
CA ASP A 95 3.87 7.28 7.23
C ASP A 95 5.19 8.07 7.40
N GLY A 96 6.13 7.85 6.49
CA GLY A 96 7.48 8.39 6.57
C GLY A 96 8.50 7.42 5.99
N PRO A 97 9.79 7.80 5.89
CA PRO A 97 10.85 7.05 5.19
C PRO A 97 11.26 5.76 5.92
N CYS A 98 10.33 5.09 6.59
CA CYS A 98 10.50 3.88 7.37
C CYS A 98 11.53 4.03 8.50
N LYS A 99 11.46 5.15 9.23
CA LYS A 99 12.23 5.37 10.45
C LYS A 99 11.57 4.69 11.64
N ARG A 100 12.38 4.48 12.68
CA ARG A 100 11.89 4.00 13.98
C ARG A 100 10.79 4.93 14.48
N ASN A 101 9.64 4.36 14.87
CA ASN A 101 8.40 5.04 15.29
C ASN A 101 7.50 5.57 14.17
N ASP A 102 7.83 5.37 12.89
CA ASP A 102 6.88 5.66 11.81
C ASP A 102 5.68 4.71 11.94
N ILE A 103 4.48 5.22 11.60
CA ILE A 103 3.28 4.38 11.58
C ILE A 103 3.34 3.51 10.34
N ARG A 104 3.21 2.20 10.55
CA ARG A 104 3.05 1.22 9.49
C ARG A 104 1.61 0.74 9.48
N LEU A 105 0.93 0.95 8.37
CA LEU A 105 -0.35 0.31 8.06
C LEU A 105 -0.07 -1.00 7.33
N THR A 106 -0.64 -2.11 7.79
CA THR A 106 -0.46 -3.43 7.18
C THR A 106 -1.81 -4.03 6.79
N ILE A 107 -1.90 -4.52 5.56
CA ILE A 107 -3.02 -5.32 5.06
C ILE A 107 -2.52 -6.73 4.79
N THR A 108 -3.24 -7.73 5.31
CA THR A 108 -2.96 -9.15 5.05
C THR A 108 -4.26 -9.91 4.93
N ILE A 109 -4.32 -10.85 3.99
CA ILE A 109 -5.36 -11.88 3.98
C ILE A 109 -4.85 -13.02 4.86
N ARG A 110 -5.68 -13.52 5.79
CA ARG A 110 -5.29 -14.64 6.68
C ARG A 110 -5.84 -15.97 6.16
N SER A 111 -5.48 -17.05 6.85
CA SER A 111 -5.88 -18.42 6.47
C SER A 111 -7.38 -18.68 6.51
N ASP A 112 -8.15 -17.83 7.19
CA ASP A 112 -9.61 -17.83 7.18
C ASP A 112 -10.22 -17.10 5.98
N GLY A 113 -9.37 -16.61 5.07
CA GLY A 113 -9.76 -15.86 3.88
C GLY A 113 -10.20 -14.42 4.18
N ARG A 114 -10.14 -13.97 5.43
CA ARG A 114 -10.56 -12.62 5.81
C ARG A 114 -9.41 -11.64 5.69
N LEU A 115 -9.77 -10.40 5.39
CA LEU A 115 -8.82 -9.30 5.35
C LEU A 115 -8.64 -8.72 6.75
N TYR A 116 -7.38 -8.58 7.14
CA TYR A 116 -6.99 -7.94 8.38
C TYR A 116 -6.20 -6.69 8.07
N LEU A 117 -6.60 -5.62 8.76
CA LEU A 117 -5.97 -4.32 8.68
C LEU A 117 -5.57 -3.89 10.09
N PHE A 118 -4.32 -3.48 10.25
CA PHE A 118 -3.82 -2.96 11.51
C PHE A 118 -2.76 -1.89 11.27
N ALA A 119 -2.71 -0.93 12.19
CA ALA A 119 -1.67 0.07 12.23
C ALA A 119 -0.81 -0.17 13.48
N ASN A 120 0.50 -0.13 13.31
CA ASN A 120 1.45 -0.29 14.39
C ASN A 120 2.64 0.65 14.18
N ALA A 121 3.26 1.12 15.25
CA ALA A 121 4.57 1.76 15.13
C ALA A 121 5.57 0.71 14.60
N ASP A 122 6.42 1.06 13.64
CA ASP A 122 7.46 0.14 13.18
C ASP A 122 8.59 0.08 14.23
N PRO A 123 8.85 -1.10 14.82
CA PRO A 123 9.94 -1.26 15.77
C PRO A 123 11.32 -1.34 15.09
N THR A 124 11.37 -1.51 13.77
CA THR A 124 12.60 -1.76 13.00
C THR A 124 12.97 -0.57 12.10
N PRO A 125 14.24 -0.12 12.09
CA PRO A 125 14.72 0.76 11.04
C PRO A 125 14.76 0.01 9.70
N TYR A 126 14.27 0.64 8.63
CA TYR A 126 14.39 0.09 7.28
C TYR A 126 15.86 -0.17 6.94
N PRO A 127 16.22 -1.32 6.35
CA PRO A 127 17.53 -1.45 5.74
C PRO A 127 17.63 -0.39 4.64
N GLU A 128 18.63 0.49 4.71
CA GLU A 128 18.87 1.50 3.68
C GLU A 128 18.78 0.82 2.31
N ARG A 129 17.95 1.37 1.43
CA ARG A 129 17.77 0.88 0.06
C ARG A 129 19.13 1.05 -0.64
N THR A 130 20.01 0.05 -0.59
CA THR A 130 21.30 0.05 -1.27
C THR A 130 21.03 0.02 -2.77
N GLY A 131 20.93 1.19 -3.36
CA GLY A 131 20.55 1.39 -4.76
C GLY A 131 20.95 2.76 -5.26
N SER A 132 22.22 3.12 -5.09
CA SER A 132 22.83 4.12 -5.99
C SER A 132 22.94 3.47 -7.38
N PRO A 133 22.52 4.14 -8.47
CA PRO A 133 22.77 3.67 -9.83
C PRO A 133 24.28 3.49 -10.01
N GLY A 134 24.67 2.34 -10.55
CA GLY A 134 26.06 1.93 -10.67
C GLY A 134 26.96 3.01 -11.26
N THR A 135 28.01 3.36 -10.52
CA THR A 135 29.22 3.89 -11.14
C THR A 135 29.88 2.72 -11.86
N PRO A 136 30.09 2.76 -13.19
CA PRO A 136 30.86 1.72 -13.84
C PRO A 136 32.29 1.74 -13.26
N PRO A 137 32.94 0.58 -13.07
CA PRO A 137 34.32 0.56 -12.64
C PRO A 137 35.17 1.22 -13.72
N THR A 138 35.74 2.39 -13.41
CA THR A 138 36.82 2.96 -14.20
C THR A 138 38.05 2.10 -13.98
N SER A 139 38.29 1.19 -14.91
CA SER A 139 39.61 0.60 -15.15
C SER A 139 40.58 1.73 -15.49
N HIS A 140 41.52 2.03 -14.59
CA HIS A 140 42.67 2.86 -14.92
C HIS A 140 43.81 1.98 -15.49
N PRO A 141 44.58 2.52 -16.46
CA PRO A 141 45.69 1.83 -17.14
C PRO A 141 46.92 1.61 -16.25
#